data_AF-A0A951RBI2-F1
#
_entry.id   AF-A0A951RBI2-F1
#
_cell.length_a   1.000
_cell.length_b   1.000
_cell.length_c   1.000
_cell.angle_alpha   90.00
_cell.angle_beta   90.00
_cell.angle_gamma   90.00
#
_symmetry.space_group_name_H-M   'P 1'
#
loop_
_entity.id
_entity.type
_entity.pdbx_description
1 polymer ?
#
loop_
_entity_poly.entity_id
_entity_poly.type
_entity_poly.pdbx_seq_one_letter_code
_entity_poly.pdbx_strand_id
1 'polypeptide(L)'
;MSRLKIFISSVQSEFASERQMLFNYITSDPLPGRFFEVFIFENLPAKDKRAAEAYLDEVRQSDIYLGIFGKDYGFVDNIGISPTEHEYDLAGSEHKSRLIFISNNKNEERHPKEHGLIKKAENAVVRKRFSDPSELKTAIYSALVEFLEEKEFIRTGPFDASIYKEAVIGDIANERIKWFVEAARRKRGFPLPPNERVEKILTHLHLIKNGKLTNAAILLFGKNPQQFFISSEVRCALFHGNEIQKPIPSYQVYKGDVFQLVDQAVDFVLSRIDVYVGDRSQSVDVDVKYEIPRMAVTEAIVNAVAHRDYTSTGSVQVMVFRNRVEIWNPGRLPHQLTLADLKKDHESFPANPLIAEPLFYAGYIERLGTGIPDMVKNCISAGLEEPEFMQETSFRAILWRKVKVTDQVTDQVTDQVTDQVTDQVTDQVTDQVQRLILVMYKELTRQELMQILEMKHNQTFRENYIYPALGQQLIEMTIPDKPNDPNQKYRLTAKGKQLQKQLKEKK
;
A
#
# COMPACT_ATOMS: atom_id res chain seq x y z
N MET A 1 1.20 -25.92 -28.09
CA MET A 1 0.49 -25.93 -26.80
C MET A 1 -0.99 -26.09 -27.09
N SER A 2 -1.71 -26.93 -26.35
CA SER A 2 -3.16 -26.86 -26.30
C SER A 2 -3.56 -25.49 -25.77
N ARG A 3 -4.56 -24.85 -26.38
CA ARG A 3 -5.09 -23.59 -25.86
C ARG A 3 -5.88 -23.88 -24.59
N LEU A 4 -5.81 -22.96 -23.64
CA LEU A 4 -6.61 -22.98 -22.42
C LEU A 4 -8.04 -22.61 -22.76
N LYS A 5 -9.00 -23.30 -22.17
CA LYS A 5 -10.42 -23.12 -22.47
C LYS A 5 -11.05 -22.12 -21.51
N ILE A 6 -11.69 -21.09 -22.05
CA ILE A 6 -12.48 -20.11 -21.31
C ILE A 6 -13.95 -20.41 -21.52
N PHE A 7 -14.70 -20.61 -20.45
CA PHE A 7 -16.16 -20.65 -20.46
C PHE A 7 -16.70 -19.28 -20.05
N ILE A 8 -17.33 -18.55 -20.97
CA ILE A 8 -17.97 -17.26 -20.66
C ILE A 8 -19.43 -17.49 -20.28
N SER A 9 -19.75 -17.20 -19.03
CA SER A 9 -21.06 -17.39 -18.40
C SER A 9 -21.73 -16.05 -18.09
N SER A 10 -23.04 -16.01 -18.30
CA SER A 10 -23.95 -14.94 -17.86
C SER A 10 -25.39 -15.40 -18.09
N VAL A 11 -26.36 -14.69 -17.51
CA VAL A 11 -27.77 -14.94 -17.81
C VAL A 11 -28.00 -14.78 -19.31
N GLN A 12 -28.60 -15.79 -19.94
CA GLN A 12 -28.67 -15.90 -21.41
C GLN A 12 -29.35 -14.69 -22.08
N SER A 13 -30.42 -14.18 -21.46
CA SER A 13 -31.16 -12.98 -21.92
C SER A 13 -30.40 -11.68 -21.73
N GLU A 14 -29.36 -11.67 -20.88
CA GLU A 14 -28.48 -10.53 -20.68
C GLU A 14 -27.15 -10.76 -21.43
N PHE A 15 -26.44 -9.70 -21.80
CA PHE A 15 -25.06 -9.74 -22.30
C PHE A 15 -24.75 -10.60 -23.54
N ALA A 16 -25.74 -10.98 -24.36
CA ALA A 16 -25.49 -11.75 -25.59
C ALA A 16 -24.52 -11.03 -26.55
N SER A 17 -24.71 -9.72 -26.74
CA SER A 17 -23.80 -8.89 -27.53
C SER A 17 -22.37 -8.86 -26.97
N GLU A 18 -22.24 -8.78 -25.65
CA GLU A 18 -20.98 -8.71 -24.93
C GLU A 18 -20.24 -10.04 -25.00
N ARG A 19 -20.94 -11.17 -24.81
CA ARG A 19 -20.37 -12.52 -25.00
C ARG A 19 -19.83 -12.68 -26.42
N GLN A 20 -20.61 -12.31 -27.43
CA GLN A 20 -20.17 -12.39 -28.83
C GLN A 20 -18.99 -11.46 -29.11
N MET A 21 -19.01 -10.24 -28.59
CA MET A 21 -17.90 -9.29 -28.70
C MET A 21 -16.61 -9.86 -28.07
N LEU A 22 -16.71 -10.43 -26.86
CA LEU A 22 -15.58 -11.01 -26.15
C LEU A 22 -15.05 -12.26 -26.85
N PHE A 23 -15.92 -13.13 -27.34
CA PHE A 23 -15.54 -14.28 -28.16
C PHE A 23 -14.74 -13.84 -29.39
N ASN A 24 -15.26 -12.89 -30.15
CA ASN A 24 -14.58 -12.37 -31.35
C ASN A 24 -13.24 -11.74 -30.98
N TYR A 25 -13.22 -10.92 -29.93
CA TYR A 25 -12.01 -10.23 -29.49
C TYR A 25 -10.92 -11.20 -29.04
N ILE A 26 -11.22 -12.08 -28.08
CA ILE A 26 -10.23 -13.02 -27.52
C ILE A 26 -9.71 -13.97 -28.61
N THR A 27 -10.59 -14.42 -29.51
CA THR A 27 -10.21 -15.38 -30.57
C THR A 27 -9.35 -14.72 -31.66
N SER A 28 -9.57 -13.43 -31.96
CA SER A 28 -8.86 -12.72 -33.04
C SER A 28 -7.62 -11.94 -32.58
N ASP A 29 -7.52 -11.60 -31.29
CA ASP A 29 -6.41 -10.80 -30.79
C ASP A 29 -5.07 -11.59 -30.82
N PRO A 30 -3.97 -10.98 -31.28
CA PRO A 30 -2.69 -11.66 -31.46
C PRO A 30 -2.10 -12.30 -30.20
N LEU A 31 -2.46 -11.84 -29.00
CA LEU A 31 -1.94 -12.40 -27.75
C LEU A 31 -2.89 -13.46 -27.16
N PRO A 32 -4.08 -13.12 -26.63
CA PRO A 32 -4.96 -14.09 -26.00
C PRO A 32 -5.45 -15.14 -27.00
N GLY A 33 -5.59 -14.82 -28.30
CA GLY A 33 -5.96 -15.80 -29.33
C GLY A 33 -4.91 -16.90 -29.57
N ARG A 34 -3.66 -16.70 -29.11
CA ARG A 34 -2.63 -17.76 -29.10
C ARG A 34 -2.79 -18.71 -27.94
N PHE A 35 -3.30 -18.24 -26.80
CA PHE A 35 -3.34 -18.98 -25.55
C PHE A 35 -4.72 -19.54 -25.22
N PHE A 36 -5.79 -18.92 -25.70
CA PHE A 36 -7.15 -19.24 -25.28
C PHE A 36 -8.04 -19.74 -26.43
N GLU A 37 -8.89 -20.69 -26.09
CA GLU A 37 -10.06 -21.12 -26.85
C GLU A 37 -11.30 -20.70 -26.05
N VAL A 38 -12.26 -20.03 -26.67
CA VAL A 38 -13.41 -19.46 -25.98
C VAL A 38 -14.67 -20.24 -26.30
N PHE A 39 -15.42 -20.58 -25.27
CA PHE A 39 -16.77 -21.12 -25.36
C PHE A 39 -17.79 -20.05 -24.94
N ILE A 40 -18.83 -19.88 -25.76
CA ILE A 40 -20.04 -19.10 -25.47
C ILE A 40 -21.27 -19.93 -25.83
N PHE A 41 -22.40 -19.67 -25.18
CA PHE A 41 -23.64 -20.42 -25.43
C PHE A 41 -24.08 -20.31 -26.91
N GLU A 42 -23.94 -19.14 -27.51
CA GLU A 42 -24.42 -18.82 -28.86
C GLU A 42 -23.79 -19.71 -29.94
N ASN A 43 -22.65 -20.33 -29.63
CA ASN A 43 -21.90 -21.21 -30.54
C ASN A 43 -22.12 -22.70 -30.26
N LEU A 44 -23.00 -23.08 -29.33
CA LEU A 44 -23.27 -24.49 -29.03
C LEU A 44 -23.99 -25.15 -30.22
N PRO A 45 -23.43 -26.20 -30.85
CA PRO A 45 -24.11 -26.94 -31.91
C PRO A 45 -25.27 -27.78 -31.36
N ALA A 46 -26.20 -28.19 -32.22
CA ALA A 46 -27.26 -29.13 -31.86
C ALA A 46 -26.64 -30.44 -31.33
N LYS A 47 -27.02 -30.84 -30.11
CA LYS A 47 -26.56 -32.07 -29.43
C LYS A 47 -27.78 -32.85 -28.93
N ASP A 48 -27.65 -34.18 -28.88
CA ASP A 48 -28.66 -35.09 -28.29
C ASP A 48 -28.51 -35.15 -26.75
N LYS A 49 -28.50 -33.97 -26.12
CA LYS A 49 -28.41 -33.76 -24.67
C LYS A 49 -29.21 -32.52 -24.29
N ARG A 50 -29.66 -32.44 -23.03
CA ARG A 50 -30.27 -31.21 -22.50
C ARG A 50 -29.22 -30.09 -22.47
N ALA A 51 -29.63 -28.87 -22.82
CA ALA A 51 -28.73 -27.71 -22.86
C ALA A 51 -27.98 -27.50 -21.52
N ALA A 52 -28.69 -27.63 -20.39
CA ALA A 52 -28.10 -27.51 -19.06
C ALA A 52 -26.97 -28.53 -18.79
N GLU A 53 -27.13 -29.78 -19.21
CA GLU A 53 -26.10 -30.81 -19.07
C GLU A 53 -24.90 -30.54 -20.00
N ALA A 54 -25.18 -30.08 -21.23
CA ALA A 54 -24.14 -29.70 -22.16
C ALA A 54 -23.28 -28.54 -21.62
N TYR A 55 -23.87 -27.53 -20.98
CA TYR A 55 -23.11 -26.40 -20.42
C TYR A 55 -22.21 -26.80 -19.26
N LEU A 56 -22.71 -27.63 -18.33
CA LEU A 56 -21.91 -28.12 -17.21
C LEU A 56 -20.73 -28.98 -17.69
N ASP A 57 -20.91 -29.74 -18.77
CA ASP A 57 -19.81 -30.49 -19.41
C ASP A 57 -18.72 -29.55 -19.97
N GLU A 58 -19.11 -28.41 -20.56
CA GLU A 58 -18.15 -27.41 -21.06
C GLU A 58 -17.44 -26.66 -19.91
N VAL A 59 -18.12 -26.43 -18.78
CA VAL A 59 -17.48 -25.89 -17.56
C VAL A 59 -16.43 -26.87 -17.00
N ARG A 60 -16.71 -28.18 -16.99
CA ARG A 60 -15.72 -29.19 -16.55
C ARG A 60 -14.50 -29.22 -17.44
N GLN A 61 -14.69 -28.98 -18.73
CA GLN A 61 -13.63 -28.95 -19.73
C GLN A 61 -12.88 -27.62 -19.81
N SER A 62 -13.36 -26.56 -19.16
CA SER A 62 -12.68 -25.27 -19.16
C SER A 62 -11.53 -25.23 -18.16
N ASP A 63 -10.60 -24.31 -18.37
CA ASP A 63 -9.56 -23.93 -17.41
C ASP A 63 -9.99 -22.68 -16.62
N ILE A 64 -10.74 -21.80 -17.28
CA ILE A 64 -11.22 -20.54 -16.73
C ILE A 64 -12.74 -20.46 -16.86
N TYR A 65 -13.41 -20.16 -15.75
CA TYR A 65 -14.79 -19.69 -15.72
C TYR A 65 -14.80 -18.16 -15.66
N LEU A 66 -15.41 -17.52 -16.66
CA LEU A 66 -15.55 -16.06 -16.73
C LEU A 66 -17.03 -15.71 -16.56
N GLY A 67 -17.39 -15.17 -15.40
CA GLY A 67 -18.77 -14.79 -15.07
C GLY A 67 -19.02 -13.29 -15.27
N ILE A 68 -20.09 -12.95 -16.00
CA ILE A 68 -20.58 -11.57 -16.18
C ILE A 68 -21.94 -11.46 -15.48
N PHE A 69 -22.00 -10.72 -14.36
CA PHE A 69 -23.17 -10.66 -13.48
C PHE A 69 -23.91 -9.32 -13.61
N GLY A 70 -25.21 -9.43 -13.90
CA GLY A 70 -26.09 -8.37 -14.37
C GLY A 70 -27.26 -8.08 -13.42
N LYS A 71 -28.41 -7.75 -13.99
CA LYS A 71 -29.61 -7.49 -13.19
C LYS A 71 -30.37 -8.77 -12.91
N ASP A 72 -30.46 -9.64 -13.91
CA ASP A 72 -31.30 -10.82 -13.85
C ASP A 72 -30.56 -11.97 -13.19
N TYR A 73 -31.32 -12.88 -12.58
CA TYR A 73 -30.80 -14.17 -12.09
C TYR A 73 -31.06 -15.30 -13.11
N GLY A 74 -31.87 -15.04 -14.14
CA GLY A 74 -32.32 -16.04 -15.10
C GLY A 74 -33.42 -16.96 -14.58
N PHE A 75 -33.76 -17.98 -15.36
CA PHE A 75 -34.70 -19.01 -14.93
C PHE A 75 -34.07 -19.88 -13.85
N VAL A 76 -34.90 -20.44 -12.99
CA VAL A 76 -34.46 -21.34 -11.92
C VAL A 76 -34.97 -22.75 -12.17
N ASP A 77 -34.20 -23.74 -11.76
CA ASP A 77 -34.60 -25.14 -11.79
C ASP A 77 -35.50 -25.52 -10.60
N ASN A 78 -35.77 -26.82 -10.45
CA ASN A 78 -36.64 -27.37 -9.40
C ASN A 78 -36.09 -27.17 -7.98
N ILE A 79 -34.80 -26.88 -7.81
CA ILE A 79 -34.17 -26.57 -6.52
C ILE A 79 -33.93 -25.08 -6.33
N GLY A 80 -34.37 -24.26 -7.28
CA GLY A 80 -34.37 -22.81 -7.18
C GLY A 80 -33.04 -22.15 -7.57
N ILE A 81 -32.15 -22.85 -8.27
CA ILE A 81 -30.83 -22.36 -8.67
C ILE A 81 -30.84 -22.06 -10.18
N SER A 82 -30.19 -20.97 -10.58
CA SER A 82 -30.06 -20.62 -12.00
C SER A 82 -28.91 -21.38 -12.68
N PRO A 83 -28.94 -21.56 -14.02
CA PRO A 83 -27.82 -22.14 -14.76
C PRO A 83 -26.49 -21.44 -14.46
N THR A 84 -26.49 -20.11 -14.41
CA THR A 84 -25.29 -19.31 -14.13
C THR A 84 -24.72 -19.59 -12.74
N GLU A 85 -25.57 -19.76 -11.71
CA GLU A 85 -25.09 -20.15 -10.38
C GLU A 85 -24.59 -21.61 -10.35
N HIS A 86 -25.26 -22.54 -11.04
CA HIS A 86 -24.77 -23.92 -11.20
C HIS A 86 -23.38 -23.97 -11.84
N GLU A 87 -23.17 -23.19 -12.90
CA GLU A 87 -21.88 -23.12 -13.59
C GLU A 87 -20.80 -22.51 -12.68
N TYR A 88 -21.12 -21.43 -11.94
CA TYR A 88 -20.21 -20.81 -10.99
C TYR A 88 -19.80 -21.76 -9.85
N ASP A 89 -20.76 -22.51 -9.31
CA ASP A 89 -20.52 -23.46 -8.23
C ASP A 89 -19.70 -24.66 -8.72
N LEU A 90 -20.04 -25.19 -9.89
CA LEU A 90 -19.29 -26.29 -10.52
C LEU A 90 -17.85 -25.86 -10.82
N ALA A 91 -17.63 -24.66 -11.34
CA ALA A 91 -16.29 -24.11 -11.54
C ALA A 91 -15.51 -24.04 -10.23
N GLY A 92 -16.18 -23.69 -9.12
CA GLY A 92 -15.60 -23.72 -7.79
C GLY A 92 -15.22 -25.13 -7.31
N SER A 93 -16.11 -26.11 -7.48
CA SER A 93 -15.85 -27.49 -7.04
C SER A 93 -14.79 -28.20 -7.89
N GLU A 94 -14.67 -27.84 -9.17
CA GLU A 94 -13.66 -28.37 -10.10
C GLU A 94 -12.35 -27.57 -10.06
N HIS A 95 -12.19 -26.66 -9.09
CA HIS A 95 -10.99 -25.83 -8.89
C HIS A 95 -10.55 -25.03 -10.13
N LYS A 96 -11.52 -24.56 -10.93
CA LYS A 96 -11.24 -23.68 -12.09
C LYS A 96 -10.87 -22.28 -11.63
N SER A 97 -10.08 -21.57 -12.44
CA SER A 97 -9.86 -20.14 -12.22
C SER A 97 -11.14 -19.37 -12.51
N ARG A 98 -11.63 -18.57 -11.56
CA ARG A 98 -12.89 -17.83 -11.68
C ARG A 98 -12.62 -16.33 -11.79
N LEU A 99 -12.98 -15.74 -12.94
CA LEU A 99 -12.86 -14.30 -13.21
C LEU A 99 -14.25 -13.68 -13.25
N ILE A 100 -14.57 -12.81 -12.29
CA ILE A 100 -15.93 -12.29 -12.09
C ILE A 100 -16.01 -10.79 -12.37
N PHE A 101 -16.92 -10.42 -13.27
CA PHE A 101 -17.18 -9.06 -13.71
C PHE A 101 -18.63 -8.69 -13.41
N ILE A 102 -18.84 -7.57 -12.73
CA ILE A 102 -20.17 -7.14 -12.29
C ILE A 102 -20.53 -5.82 -12.95
N SER A 103 -21.69 -5.75 -13.59
CA SER A 103 -22.20 -4.50 -14.15
C SER A 103 -22.36 -3.44 -13.05
N ASN A 104 -22.39 -2.15 -13.38
CA ASN A 104 -22.53 -1.09 -12.37
C ASN A 104 -23.99 -0.79 -11.96
N ASN A 105 -24.91 -1.74 -12.14
CA ASN A 105 -26.31 -1.57 -11.76
C ASN A 105 -26.49 -1.46 -10.25
N LYS A 106 -27.43 -0.61 -9.83
CA LYS A 106 -27.81 -0.44 -8.42
C LYS A 106 -28.37 -1.75 -7.86
N ASN A 107 -28.16 -2.02 -6.57
CA ASN A 107 -28.66 -3.24 -5.93
C ASN A 107 -30.18 -3.37 -6.02
N GLU A 108 -30.91 -2.25 -6.00
CA GLU A 108 -32.38 -2.20 -6.15
C GLU A 108 -32.86 -2.64 -7.55
N GLU A 109 -32.00 -2.56 -8.56
CA GLU A 109 -32.30 -2.98 -9.93
C GLU A 109 -32.03 -4.47 -10.16
N ARG A 110 -31.42 -5.17 -9.19
CA ARG A 110 -31.04 -6.58 -9.34
C ARG A 110 -32.10 -7.50 -8.74
N HIS A 111 -32.25 -8.65 -9.38
CA HIS A 111 -33.01 -9.74 -8.81
C HIS A 111 -32.42 -10.16 -7.45
N PRO A 112 -33.23 -10.42 -6.41
CA PRO A 112 -32.71 -10.72 -5.07
C PRO A 112 -31.74 -11.90 -5.02
N LYS A 113 -31.97 -12.93 -5.85
CA LYS A 113 -31.05 -14.08 -5.97
C LYS A 113 -29.75 -13.74 -6.70
N GLU A 114 -29.77 -12.80 -7.65
CA GLU A 114 -28.56 -12.32 -8.32
C GLU A 114 -27.68 -11.55 -7.33
N HIS A 115 -28.29 -10.75 -6.45
CA HIS A 115 -27.56 -10.15 -5.34
C HIS A 115 -26.93 -11.21 -4.41
N GLY A 116 -27.63 -12.32 -4.18
CA GLY A 116 -27.10 -13.48 -3.44
C GLY A 116 -25.87 -14.09 -4.11
N LEU A 117 -25.92 -14.36 -5.41
CA LEU A 117 -24.81 -14.90 -6.21
C LEU A 117 -23.61 -13.94 -6.22
N ILE A 118 -23.85 -12.64 -6.40
CA ILE A 118 -22.81 -11.61 -6.35
C ILE A 118 -22.11 -11.62 -4.98
N LYS A 119 -22.87 -11.64 -3.89
CA LYS A 119 -22.31 -11.69 -2.53
C LYS A 119 -21.52 -12.98 -2.29
N LYS A 120 -21.99 -14.11 -2.85
CA LYS A 120 -21.28 -15.39 -2.82
C LYS A 120 -19.94 -15.31 -3.55
N ALA A 121 -19.88 -14.62 -4.68
CA ALA A 121 -18.65 -14.39 -5.43
C ALA A 121 -17.69 -13.42 -4.71
N GLU A 122 -18.21 -12.34 -4.12
CA GLU A 122 -17.41 -11.36 -3.37
C GLU A 122 -16.62 -11.96 -2.21
N ASN A 123 -17.16 -13.01 -1.56
CA ASN A 123 -16.47 -13.70 -0.47
C ASN A 123 -15.38 -14.67 -0.93
N ALA A 124 -15.33 -15.01 -2.22
CA ALA A 124 -14.48 -16.07 -2.74
C ALA A 124 -13.40 -15.59 -3.73
N VAL A 125 -13.65 -14.49 -4.46
CA VAL A 125 -12.75 -14.01 -5.51
C VAL A 125 -12.71 -12.48 -5.62
N VAL A 126 -11.59 -11.95 -6.11
CA VAL A 126 -11.46 -10.53 -6.47
C VAL A 126 -12.28 -10.25 -7.73
N ARG A 127 -13.12 -9.21 -7.70
CA ARG A 127 -14.03 -8.85 -8.80
C ARG A 127 -13.76 -7.45 -9.36
N LYS A 128 -14.05 -7.26 -10.65
CA LYS A 128 -14.05 -5.94 -11.31
C LYS A 128 -15.47 -5.49 -11.63
N ARG A 129 -15.74 -4.19 -11.46
CA ARG A 129 -16.98 -3.56 -11.93
C ARG A 129 -16.78 -2.91 -13.29
N PHE A 130 -17.82 -2.86 -14.10
CA PHE A 130 -17.83 -2.19 -15.41
C PHE A 130 -19.15 -1.47 -15.66
N SER A 131 -19.11 -0.38 -16.42
CA SER A 131 -20.28 0.44 -16.77
C SER A 131 -20.67 0.30 -18.24
N ASP A 132 -19.75 -0.14 -19.11
CA ASP A 132 -19.97 -0.31 -20.55
C ASP A 132 -19.14 -1.47 -21.15
N PRO A 133 -19.44 -1.92 -22.38
CA PRO A 133 -18.73 -3.03 -23.02
C PRO A 133 -17.22 -2.79 -23.25
N SER A 134 -16.78 -1.54 -23.43
CA SER A 134 -15.36 -1.21 -23.62
C SER A 134 -14.58 -1.36 -22.31
N GLU A 135 -15.15 -0.91 -21.19
CA GLU A 135 -14.62 -1.15 -19.85
C GLU A 135 -14.54 -2.65 -19.55
N LEU A 136 -15.60 -3.40 -19.84
CA LEU A 136 -15.64 -4.86 -19.67
C LEU A 136 -14.53 -5.55 -20.46
N LYS A 137 -14.39 -5.21 -21.75
CA LYS A 137 -13.35 -5.74 -22.64
C LYS A 137 -11.94 -5.49 -22.08
N THR A 138 -11.68 -4.25 -21.63
CA THR A 138 -10.38 -3.86 -21.07
C THR A 138 -10.08 -4.61 -19.78
N ALA A 139 -11.05 -4.71 -18.88
CA ALA A 139 -10.90 -5.41 -17.61
C ALA A 139 -10.65 -6.91 -17.81
N ILE A 140 -11.34 -7.54 -18.77
CA ILE A 140 -11.10 -8.95 -19.13
C ILE A 140 -9.72 -9.13 -19.74
N TYR A 141 -9.30 -8.25 -20.66
CA TYR A 141 -7.96 -8.35 -21.25
C TYR A 141 -6.86 -8.31 -20.19
N SER A 142 -6.94 -7.34 -19.25
CA SER A 142 -5.99 -7.25 -18.13
C SER A 142 -6.00 -8.52 -17.27
N ALA A 143 -7.17 -9.03 -16.91
CA ALA A 143 -7.28 -10.25 -16.10
C ALA A 143 -6.72 -11.49 -16.80
N LEU A 144 -6.89 -11.61 -18.13
CA LEU A 144 -6.33 -12.72 -18.90
C LEU A 144 -4.80 -12.62 -19.02
N VAL A 145 -4.24 -11.41 -19.19
CA VAL A 145 -2.80 -11.20 -19.18
C VAL A 145 -2.21 -11.55 -17.81
N GLU A 146 -2.81 -11.05 -16.72
CA GLU A 146 -2.40 -11.39 -15.35
C GLU A 146 -2.45 -12.90 -15.11
N PHE A 147 -3.49 -13.59 -15.58
CA PHE A 147 -3.59 -15.05 -15.49
C PHE A 147 -2.45 -15.76 -16.25
N LEU A 148 -2.10 -15.29 -17.46
CA LEU A 148 -1.00 -15.88 -18.24
C LEU A 148 0.37 -15.64 -17.57
N GLU A 149 0.54 -14.51 -16.89
CA GLU A 149 1.74 -14.21 -16.09
C GLU A 149 1.80 -15.11 -14.84
N GLU A 150 0.69 -15.22 -14.07
CA GLU A 150 0.58 -16.03 -12.86
C GLU A 150 0.85 -17.52 -13.13
N LYS A 151 0.27 -18.06 -14.22
CA LYS A 151 0.47 -19.45 -14.64
C LYS A 151 1.73 -19.64 -15.50
N GLU A 152 2.56 -18.61 -15.63
CA GLU A 152 3.83 -18.61 -16.31
C GLU A 152 3.79 -19.02 -17.81
N PHE A 153 2.65 -18.80 -18.49
CA PHE A 153 2.48 -19.01 -19.94
C PHE A 153 3.13 -17.88 -20.75
N ILE A 154 3.07 -16.65 -20.24
CA ILE A 154 3.91 -15.55 -20.70
C ILE A 154 4.90 -15.24 -19.59
N ARG A 155 6.18 -15.53 -19.86
CA ARG A 155 7.28 -15.13 -18.98
C ARG A 155 8.03 -13.99 -19.64
N THR A 156 7.69 -12.76 -19.28
CA THR A 156 8.77 -11.79 -19.10
C THR A 156 9.45 -12.23 -17.80
N GLY A 157 10.76 -12.55 -17.87
CA GLY A 157 11.49 -12.75 -16.62
C GLY A 157 11.35 -11.52 -15.73
N PRO A 158 11.63 -11.61 -14.42
CA PRO A 158 11.58 -10.43 -13.56
C PRO A 158 12.42 -9.31 -14.20
N PHE A 159 11.94 -8.07 -14.07
CA PHE A 159 12.51 -6.93 -14.78
C PHE A 159 14.04 -6.89 -14.65
N ASP A 160 14.54 -7.17 -13.46
CA ASP A 160 15.95 -7.14 -13.09
C ASP A 160 16.80 -8.22 -13.82
N ALA A 161 16.21 -9.35 -14.21
CA ALA A 161 16.81 -10.42 -15.01
C ALA A 161 16.67 -10.23 -16.52
N SER A 162 15.89 -9.24 -16.95
CA SER A 162 15.74 -8.92 -18.37
C SER A 162 17.02 -8.30 -18.92
N ILE A 163 17.34 -8.61 -20.19
CA ILE A 163 18.52 -8.08 -20.88
C ILE A 163 18.23 -6.68 -21.40
N TYR A 164 19.09 -5.72 -21.09
CA TYR A 164 19.09 -4.44 -21.80
C TYR A 164 19.92 -4.59 -23.07
N LYS A 165 19.28 -4.49 -24.24
CA LYS A 165 19.90 -4.91 -25.52
C LYS A 165 21.12 -4.07 -25.92
N GLU A 166 21.13 -2.79 -25.54
CA GLU A 166 22.12 -1.79 -25.95
C GLU A 166 23.25 -1.61 -24.92
N ALA A 167 23.11 -2.17 -23.71
CA ALA A 167 24.12 -2.04 -22.68
C ALA A 167 25.31 -2.97 -22.93
N VAL A 168 26.51 -2.48 -22.70
CA VAL A 168 27.78 -3.20 -22.89
C VAL A 168 28.55 -3.29 -21.58
N ILE A 169 29.47 -4.26 -21.46
CA ILE A 169 30.30 -4.42 -20.25
C ILE A 169 31.05 -3.12 -19.89
N GLY A 170 31.40 -2.30 -20.89
CA GLY A 170 32.02 -0.99 -20.68
C GLY A 170 31.18 0.02 -19.90
N ASP A 171 29.87 -0.20 -19.77
CA ASP A 171 28.97 0.63 -18.96
C ASP A 171 29.04 0.32 -17.46
N ILE A 172 29.70 -0.78 -17.08
CA ILE A 172 29.88 -1.19 -15.68
C ILE A 172 31.08 -0.48 -15.06
N ALA A 173 30.90 0.01 -13.84
CA ALA A 173 31.92 0.67 -13.03
C ALA A 173 32.76 -0.38 -12.30
N ASN A 174 33.97 -0.65 -12.80
CA ASN A 174 34.89 -1.63 -12.21
C ASN A 174 35.19 -1.36 -10.73
N GLU A 175 35.36 -0.09 -10.34
CA GLU A 175 35.59 0.29 -8.94
C GLU A 175 34.40 -0.07 -8.03
N ARG A 176 33.17 0.01 -8.56
CA ARG A 176 31.96 -0.34 -7.81
C ARG A 176 31.83 -1.85 -7.60
N ILE A 177 32.19 -2.64 -8.61
CA ILE A 177 32.30 -4.10 -8.51
C ILE A 177 33.34 -4.47 -7.45
N LYS A 178 34.52 -3.85 -7.50
CA LYS A 178 35.60 -4.10 -6.55
C LYS A 178 35.16 -3.81 -5.12
N TRP A 179 34.57 -2.63 -4.88
CA TRP A 179 33.98 -2.27 -3.58
C TRP A 179 32.96 -3.29 -3.11
N PHE A 180 32.06 -3.73 -4.01
CA PHE A 180 31.03 -4.71 -3.68
C PHE A 180 31.66 -6.03 -3.24
N VAL A 181 32.64 -6.55 -3.98
CA VAL A 181 33.30 -7.82 -3.64
C VAL A 181 34.03 -7.72 -2.31
N GLU A 182 34.72 -6.61 -2.04
CA GLU A 182 35.38 -6.37 -0.73
C GLU A 182 34.36 -6.37 0.42
N ALA A 183 33.24 -5.64 0.26
CA ALA A 183 32.17 -5.59 1.25
C ALA A 183 31.51 -6.96 1.45
N ALA A 184 31.19 -7.65 0.36
CA ALA A 184 30.52 -8.95 0.34
C ALA A 184 31.38 -10.06 0.95
N ARG A 185 32.68 -10.06 0.69
CA ARG A 185 33.65 -10.95 1.33
C ARG A 185 33.70 -10.72 2.84
N ARG A 186 33.88 -9.47 3.25
CA ARG A 186 34.01 -9.10 4.67
C ARG A 186 32.76 -9.44 5.48
N LYS A 187 31.58 -9.19 4.93
CA LYS A 187 30.31 -9.36 5.65
C LYS A 187 29.75 -10.78 5.56
N ARG A 188 29.90 -11.46 4.41
CA ARG A 188 29.17 -12.70 4.10
C ARG A 188 30.03 -13.78 3.42
N GLY A 189 31.34 -13.60 3.33
CA GLY A 189 32.24 -14.62 2.78
C GLY A 189 32.06 -14.89 1.28
N PHE A 190 31.73 -13.87 0.48
CA PHE A 190 31.58 -14.00 -0.97
C PHE A 190 32.79 -14.71 -1.62
N PRO A 191 32.58 -15.71 -2.50
CA PRO A 191 33.64 -16.66 -2.85
C PRO A 191 34.75 -16.07 -3.73
N LEU A 192 34.42 -15.12 -4.61
CA LEU A 192 35.37 -14.56 -5.58
C LEU A 192 36.21 -13.42 -4.98
N PRO A 193 37.49 -13.25 -5.38
CA PRO A 193 38.35 -12.19 -4.88
C PRO A 193 38.09 -10.84 -5.58
N PRO A 194 38.45 -9.69 -4.98
CA PRO A 194 38.15 -8.36 -5.53
C PRO A 194 38.81 -8.03 -6.88
N ASN A 195 39.90 -8.73 -7.22
CA ASN A 195 40.66 -8.57 -8.46
C ASN A 195 40.25 -9.59 -9.55
N GLU A 196 39.18 -10.35 -9.33
CA GLU A 196 38.63 -11.25 -10.34
C GLU A 196 38.06 -10.47 -11.54
N ARG A 197 37.99 -11.13 -12.70
CA ARG A 197 37.41 -10.52 -13.91
C ARG A 197 35.95 -10.13 -13.67
N VAL A 198 35.60 -8.91 -14.06
CA VAL A 198 34.25 -8.35 -13.90
C VAL A 198 33.19 -9.27 -14.52
N GLU A 199 33.46 -9.83 -15.70
CA GLU A 199 32.51 -10.75 -16.35
C GLU A 199 32.25 -12.01 -15.52
N LYS A 200 33.28 -12.53 -14.85
CA LYS A 200 33.14 -13.71 -14.00
C LYS A 200 32.37 -13.41 -12.72
N ILE A 201 32.59 -12.23 -12.12
CA ILE A 201 31.81 -11.76 -10.96
C ILE A 201 30.34 -11.59 -11.34
N LEU A 202 30.07 -10.88 -12.44
CA LEU A 202 28.70 -10.67 -12.92
C LEU A 202 28.02 -11.98 -13.31
N THR A 203 28.74 -12.92 -13.93
CA THR A 203 28.20 -14.25 -14.25
C THR A 203 27.85 -15.03 -12.98
N HIS A 204 28.70 -14.97 -11.94
CA HIS A 204 28.45 -15.64 -10.67
C HIS A 204 27.21 -15.09 -9.95
N LEU A 205 26.93 -13.80 -10.10
CA LEU A 205 25.73 -13.14 -9.58
C LEU A 205 24.52 -13.23 -10.52
N HIS A 206 24.61 -14.01 -11.61
CA HIS A 206 23.56 -14.10 -12.64
C HIS A 206 23.19 -12.77 -13.33
N LEU A 207 24.10 -11.80 -13.33
CA LEU A 207 23.95 -10.46 -13.91
C LEU A 207 24.38 -10.36 -15.38
N ILE A 208 24.87 -11.46 -15.95
CA ILE A 208 25.10 -11.61 -17.39
C ILE A 208 24.29 -12.81 -17.89
N LYS A 209 23.55 -12.60 -18.98
CA LYS A 209 22.80 -13.65 -19.68
C LYS A 209 23.11 -13.59 -21.17
N ASN A 210 23.54 -14.71 -21.76
CA ASN A 210 23.93 -14.80 -23.17
C ASN A 210 24.96 -13.74 -23.60
N GLY A 211 25.93 -13.44 -22.71
CA GLY A 211 26.97 -12.43 -22.95
C GLY A 211 26.48 -10.98 -22.90
N LYS A 212 25.22 -10.74 -22.51
CA LYS A 212 24.65 -9.39 -22.36
C LYS A 212 24.31 -9.09 -20.90
N LEU A 213 24.34 -7.81 -20.55
CA LEU A 213 24.03 -7.34 -19.21
C LEU A 213 22.52 -7.43 -18.93
N THR A 214 22.18 -7.83 -17.70
CA THR A 214 20.82 -7.69 -17.19
C THR A 214 20.56 -6.26 -16.69
N ASN A 215 19.29 -5.91 -16.53
CA ASN A 215 18.90 -4.63 -15.94
C ASN A 215 19.46 -4.47 -14.52
N ALA A 216 19.50 -5.54 -13.72
CA ALA A 216 20.12 -5.55 -12.39
C ALA A 216 21.60 -5.16 -12.44
N ALA A 217 22.37 -5.69 -13.41
CA ALA A 217 23.79 -5.37 -13.56
C ALA A 217 24.02 -3.87 -13.70
N ILE A 218 23.18 -3.23 -14.51
CA ILE A 218 23.22 -1.80 -14.77
C ILE A 218 22.81 -1.01 -13.53
N LEU A 219 21.72 -1.41 -12.85
CA LEU A 219 21.22 -0.71 -11.67
C LEU A 219 22.15 -0.79 -10.47
N LEU A 220 22.86 -1.91 -10.30
CA LEU A 220 23.77 -2.13 -9.17
C LEU A 220 25.18 -1.59 -9.42
N PHE A 221 25.66 -1.68 -10.67
CA PHE A 221 27.07 -1.47 -10.99
C PHE A 221 27.31 -0.60 -12.23
N GLY A 222 26.28 -0.04 -12.85
CA GLY A 222 26.43 0.88 -13.98
C GLY A 222 27.11 2.19 -13.58
N LYS A 223 27.93 2.76 -14.47
CA LYS A 223 28.56 4.07 -14.29
C LYS A 223 27.54 5.21 -14.22
N ASN A 224 26.45 5.08 -14.98
CA ASN A 224 25.35 6.03 -15.02
C ASN A 224 24.03 5.27 -15.29
N PRO A 225 23.44 4.59 -14.30
CA PRO A 225 22.25 3.76 -14.51
C PRO A 225 21.07 4.53 -15.11
N GLN A 226 20.97 5.83 -14.82
CA GLN A 226 19.88 6.69 -15.29
C GLN A 226 19.93 6.98 -16.79
N GLN A 227 21.03 6.65 -17.50
CA GLN A 227 21.04 6.69 -18.96
C GLN A 227 20.14 5.58 -19.57
N PHE A 228 19.96 4.48 -18.84
CA PHE A 228 19.12 3.35 -19.24
C PHE A 228 17.74 3.39 -18.57
N PHE A 229 17.69 3.86 -17.31
CA PHE A 229 16.49 3.91 -16.49
C PHE A 229 16.28 5.31 -15.91
N ILE A 230 15.70 6.20 -16.70
CA ILE A 230 15.54 7.63 -16.37
C ILE A 230 14.83 7.86 -15.02
N SER A 231 13.82 7.03 -14.70
CA SER A 231 13.04 7.13 -13.47
C SER A 231 13.69 6.47 -12.24
N SER A 232 14.85 5.83 -12.40
CA SER A 232 15.59 5.21 -11.30
C SER A 232 16.28 6.29 -10.45
N GLU A 233 15.52 6.98 -9.64
CA GLU A 233 15.98 8.04 -8.74
C GLU A 233 15.23 7.95 -7.40
N VAL A 234 15.79 8.59 -6.36
CA VAL A 234 15.11 8.79 -5.07
C VAL A 234 14.92 10.28 -4.86
N ARG A 235 13.66 10.70 -4.67
CA ARG A 235 13.31 12.10 -4.41
C ARG A 235 13.12 12.31 -2.93
N CYS A 236 13.96 13.14 -2.34
CA CYS A 236 13.92 13.46 -0.92
C CYS A 236 13.37 14.87 -0.70
N ALA A 237 12.40 15.02 0.20
CA ALA A 237 11.82 16.32 0.54
C ALA A 237 11.70 16.51 2.05
N LEU A 238 11.91 17.74 2.52
CA LEU A 238 11.63 18.16 3.90
C LEU A 238 10.44 19.12 3.91
N PHE A 239 9.49 18.89 4.81
CA PHE A 239 8.36 19.77 5.10
C PHE A 239 8.40 20.18 6.57
N HIS A 240 8.16 21.47 6.86
CA HIS A 240 8.10 21.97 8.25
C HIS A 240 6.79 21.59 8.96
N GLY A 241 5.73 21.31 8.19
CA GLY A 241 4.42 20.92 8.69
C GLY A 241 4.17 19.40 8.58
N ASN A 242 2.91 19.02 8.73
CA ASN A 242 2.42 17.65 8.58
C ASN A 242 1.79 17.40 7.20
N GLU A 243 1.72 18.43 6.36
CA GLU A 243 1.11 18.42 5.03
C GLU A 243 2.13 18.78 3.94
N ILE A 244 1.86 18.33 2.72
CA ILE A 244 2.66 18.71 1.54
C ILE A 244 2.29 20.14 1.16
N GLN A 245 3.15 21.09 1.55
CA GLN A 245 2.94 22.51 1.29
C GLN A 245 4.17 23.15 0.65
N LYS A 246 3.94 24.12 -0.24
CA LYS A 246 4.99 24.98 -0.80
C LYS A 246 5.13 26.27 0.04
N PRO A 247 6.32 26.87 0.12
CA PRO A 247 7.58 26.42 -0.48
C PRO A 247 8.11 25.13 0.19
N ILE A 248 8.89 24.34 -0.55
CA ILE A 248 9.52 23.11 -0.03
C ILE A 248 10.92 23.50 0.50
N PRO A 249 11.16 23.49 1.83
CA PRO A 249 12.41 23.92 2.43
C PRO A 249 13.66 23.23 1.89
N SER A 250 13.57 21.92 1.65
CA SER A 250 14.65 21.14 1.06
C SER A 250 14.08 20.10 0.12
N TYR A 251 14.62 20.05 -1.10
CA TYR A 251 14.25 19.08 -2.11
C TYR A 251 15.51 18.61 -2.84
N GLN A 252 15.74 17.31 -2.85
CA GLN A 252 16.91 16.69 -3.48
C GLN A 252 16.49 15.50 -4.33
N VAL A 253 17.11 15.36 -5.49
CA VAL A 253 16.90 14.22 -6.39
C VAL A 253 18.22 13.48 -6.49
N TYR A 254 18.26 12.28 -5.92
CA TYR A 254 19.43 11.43 -5.91
C TYR A 254 19.42 10.47 -7.09
N LYS A 255 20.61 10.32 -7.70
CA LYS A 255 20.90 9.48 -8.86
C LYS A 255 22.19 8.72 -8.60
N GLY A 256 22.37 7.60 -9.30
CA GLY A 256 23.48 6.67 -9.09
C GLY A 256 22.99 5.22 -9.11
N ASP A 257 23.87 4.31 -8.70
CA ASP A 257 23.49 2.92 -8.50
C ASP A 257 22.63 2.71 -7.25
N VAL A 258 22.03 1.53 -7.15
CA VAL A 258 21.12 1.14 -6.06
C VAL A 258 21.71 1.38 -4.67
N PHE A 259 23.00 1.06 -4.44
CA PHE A 259 23.62 1.25 -3.13
C PHE A 259 23.79 2.74 -2.82
N GLN A 260 24.20 3.54 -3.82
CA GLN A 260 24.30 4.99 -3.73
C GLN A 260 22.96 5.63 -3.38
N LEU A 261 21.88 5.22 -4.06
CA LEU A 261 20.54 5.72 -3.84
C LEU A 261 20.05 5.46 -2.41
N VAL A 262 20.34 4.27 -1.88
CA VAL A 262 20.04 3.94 -0.48
C VAL A 262 20.84 4.83 0.47
N ASP A 263 22.16 4.85 0.34
CA ASP A 263 23.05 5.57 1.27
C ASP A 263 22.69 7.07 1.32
N GLN A 264 22.51 7.69 0.15
CA GLN A 264 22.16 9.10 0.03
C GLN A 264 20.79 9.44 0.64
N ALA A 265 19.79 8.57 0.45
CA ALA A 265 18.46 8.76 1.00
C ALA A 265 18.44 8.56 2.53
N VAL A 266 19.17 7.57 3.04
CA VAL A 266 19.35 7.37 4.49
C VAL A 266 20.05 8.58 5.10
N ASP A 267 21.16 9.03 4.52
CA ASP A 267 21.91 10.19 5.02
C ASP A 267 21.09 11.48 4.92
N PHE A 268 20.22 11.62 3.91
CA PHE A 268 19.25 12.70 3.86
C PHE A 268 18.34 12.65 5.09
N VAL A 269 17.67 11.53 5.38
CA VAL A 269 16.75 11.47 6.54
C VAL A 269 17.52 11.74 7.84
N LEU A 270 18.64 11.06 8.06
CA LEU A 270 19.42 11.17 9.29
C LEU A 270 19.97 12.58 9.55
N SER A 271 20.20 13.37 8.50
CA SER A 271 20.66 14.76 8.62
C SER A 271 19.53 15.79 8.76
N ARG A 272 18.26 15.37 8.82
CA ARG A 272 17.08 16.25 9.04
C ARG A 272 16.20 15.80 10.22
N ILE A 273 16.60 14.76 10.92
CA ILE A 273 15.95 14.28 12.13
C ILE A 273 16.79 14.61 13.37
N ASP A 274 16.17 14.68 14.54
CA ASP A 274 16.90 15.01 15.76
C ASP A 274 17.92 13.92 16.13
N VAL A 275 19.07 14.36 16.64
CA VAL A 275 20.13 13.49 17.16
C VAL A 275 20.45 13.88 18.60
N TYR A 276 20.55 12.89 19.46
CA TYR A 276 20.90 13.02 20.86
C TYR A 276 22.31 12.44 21.05
N VAL A 277 23.21 13.27 21.54
CA VAL A 277 24.61 12.90 21.75
C VAL A 277 24.81 12.71 23.25
N GLY A 278 25.17 11.50 23.67
CA GLY A 278 25.41 11.17 25.06
C GLY A 278 26.63 11.87 25.67
N ASP A 279 26.85 11.67 26.96
CA ASP A 279 28.04 12.10 27.68
C ASP A 279 29.17 11.06 27.50
N ARG A 280 30.42 11.52 27.44
CA ARG A 280 31.67 10.70 27.41
C ARG A 280 31.99 10.01 28.74
N SER A 281 31.11 10.07 29.73
CA SER A 281 31.36 9.53 31.07
C SER A 281 31.53 8.01 31.13
N GLN A 282 31.07 7.26 30.11
CA GLN A 282 31.11 5.78 30.11
C GLN A 282 32.06 5.17 29.06
N SER A 283 32.44 5.90 28.00
CA SER A 283 33.32 5.38 26.94
C SER A 283 33.99 6.50 26.12
N VAL A 284 35.09 6.17 25.42
CA VAL A 284 35.78 7.10 24.50
C VAL A 284 34.90 7.44 23.29
N ASP A 285 34.01 6.52 22.90
CA ASP A 285 32.98 6.74 21.90
C ASP A 285 31.75 7.39 22.54
N VAL A 286 31.22 8.41 21.86
CA VAL A 286 29.99 9.09 22.26
C VAL A 286 28.82 8.35 21.65
N ASP A 287 27.87 7.89 22.47
CA ASP A 287 26.66 7.24 21.96
C ASP A 287 25.79 8.27 21.22
N VAL A 288 25.71 8.14 19.90
CA VAL A 288 24.91 9.00 19.01
C VAL A 288 23.59 8.30 18.75
N LYS A 289 22.52 8.82 19.34
CA LYS A 289 21.17 8.26 19.24
C LYS A 289 20.26 9.15 18.40
N TYR A 290 19.83 8.65 17.25
CA TYR A 290 18.84 9.33 16.41
C TYR A 290 17.43 9.20 16.99
N GLU A 291 16.57 10.19 16.74
CA GLU A 291 15.15 10.15 17.16
C GLU A 291 14.41 8.94 16.56
N ILE A 292 14.69 8.59 15.31
CA ILE A 292 14.27 7.37 14.63
C ILE A 292 15.52 6.51 14.47
N PRO A 293 15.52 5.25 14.93
CA PRO A 293 16.67 4.38 14.80
C PRO A 293 17.18 4.31 13.35
N ARG A 294 18.50 4.44 13.16
CA ARG A 294 19.13 4.33 11.83
C ARG A 294 18.72 3.04 11.11
N MET A 295 18.62 1.93 11.85
CA MET A 295 18.20 0.64 11.28
C MET A 295 16.78 0.69 10.71
N ALA A 296 15.83 1.37 11.36
CA ALA A 296 14.47 1.50 10.87
C ALA A 296 14.39 2.35 9.58
N VAL A 297 15.10 3.47 9.55
CA VAL A 297 15.21 4.31 8.35
C VAL A 297 15.85 3.54 7.20
N THR A 298 16.95 2.82 7.49
CA THR A 298 17.68 2.02 6.50
C THR A 298 16.79 0.93 5.93
N GLU A 299 16.12 0.15 6.78
CA GLU A 299 15.23 -0.94 6.36
C GLU A 299 14.10 -0.43 5.46
N ALA A 300 13.41 0.65 5.85
CA ALA A 300 12.33 1.22 5.05
C ALA A 300 12.79 1.69 3.67
N ILE A 301 13.96 2.35 3.59
CA ILE A 301 14.51 2.87 2.33
C ILE A 301 15.05 1.74 1.45
N VAL A 302 15.79 0.79 2.02
CA VAL A 302 16.33 -0.35 1.28
C VAL A 302 15.19 -1.20 0.71
N ASN A 303 14.13 -1.46 1.48
CA ASN A 303 12.96 -2.18 0.98
C ASN A 303 12.26 -1.41 -0.14
N ALA A 304 12.15 -0.09 -0.04
CA ALA A 304 11.57 0.72 -1.10
C ALA A 304 12.38 0.66 -2.41
N VAL A 305 13.71 0.60 -2.33
CA VAL A 305 14.58 0.48 -3.52
C VAL A 305 14.60 -0.95 -4.06
N ALA A 306 14.78 -1.95 -3.20
CA ALA A 306 14.86 -3.37 -3.59
C ALA A 306 13.54 -3.89 -4.18
N HIS A 307 12.40 -3.42 -3.68
CA HIS A 307 11.07 -3.80 -4.16
C HIS A 307 10.44 -2.76 -5.08
N ARG A 308 11.22 -1.83 -5.65
CA ARG A 308 10.71 -0.86 -6.61
C ARG A 308 10.20 -1.56 -7.87
N ASP A 309 9.04 -1.15 -8.37
CA ASP A 309 8.68 -1.42 -9.76
C ASP A 309 9.50 -0.51 -10.68
N TYR A 310 10.58 -1.07 -11.25
CA TYR A 310 11.48 -0.32 -12.13
C TYR A 310 10.91 -0.07 -13.53
N THR A 311 9.77 -0.67 -13.88
CA THR A 311 9.05 -0.36 -15.12
C THR A 311 8.19 0.91 -15.01
N SER A 312 7.90 1.34 -13.78
CA SER A 312 7.14 2.55 -13.49
C SER A 312 7.92 3.84 -13.81
N THR A 313 7.21 4.86 -14.28
CA THR A 313 7.73 6.22 -14.42
C THR A 313 7.82 6.96 -13.09
N GLY A 314 7.17 6.45 -12.04
CA GLY A 314 7.28 6.99 -10.68
C GLY A 314 8.62 6.66 -10.03
N SER A 315 9.11 7.53 -9.15
CA SER A 315 10.33 7.32 -8.36
C SER A 315 10.00 7.03 -6.90
N VAL A 316 10.95 6.44 -6.17
CA VAL A 316 10.85 6.34 -4.71
C VAL A 316 10.89 7.76 -4.14
N GLN A 317 9.99 8.06 -3.21
CA GLN A 317 9.96 9.37 -2.55
C GLN A 317 10.14 9.20 -1.06
N VAL A 318 11.04 9.98 -0.47
CA VAL A 318 11.32 10.00 0.96
C VAL A 318 11.02 11.39 1.48
N MET A 319 9.92 11.52 2.23
CA MET A 319 9.42 12.80 2.70
C MET A 319 9.53 12.88 4.22
N VAL A 320 10.29 13.85 4.72
CA VAL A 320 10.43 14.13 6.14
C VAL A 320 9.44 15.23 6.50
N PHE A 321 8.48 14.92 7.36
CA PHE A 321 7.53 15.86 7.95
C PHE A 321 7.90 16.14 9.40
N ARG A 322 7.19 17.09 10.03
CA ARG A 322 7.37 17.37 11.46
C ARG A 322 7.09 16.16 12.35
N ASN A 323 6.05 15.39 12.06
CA ASN A 323 5.60 14.28 12.91
C ASN A 323 5.95 12.88 12.38
N ARG A 324 6.50 12.75 11.16
CA ARG A 324 6.77 11.44 10.55
C ARG A 324 7.76 11.53 9.39
N VAL A 325 8.29 10.39 8.97
CA VAL A 325 8.97 10.17 7.70
C VAL A 325 8.12 9.22 6.87
N GLU A 326 7.82 9.59 5.63
CA GLU A 326 7.08 8.75 4.69
C GLU A 326 7.99 8.28 3.56
N ILE A 327 7.93 6.99 3.24
CA ILE A 327 8.66 6.38 2.13
C ILE A 327 7.63 5.80 1.17
N TRP A 328 7.53 6.40 -0.02
CA TRP A 328 6.61 5.99 -1.09
C TRP A 328 7.38 5.19 -2.12
N ASN A 329 6.85 4.02 -2.47
CA ASN A 329 7.41 3.10 -3.45
C ASN A 329 6.36 2.84 -4.56
N PRO A 330 6.66 3.10 -5.84
CA PRO A 330 5.74 2.85 -6.97
C PRO A 330 5.44 1.35 -7.23
N GLY A 331 5.97 0.44 -6.41
CA GLY A 331 5.66 -0.99 -6.44
C GLY A 331 4.38 -1.37 -5.67
N ARG A 332 4.15 -2.69 -5.62
CA ARG A 332 3.01 -3.30 -4.93
C ARG A 332 3.48 -4.43 -4.02
N LEU A 333 2.70 -4.70 -2.99
CA LEU A 333 2.88 -5.88 -2.16
C LEU A 333 2.75 -7.17 -3.01
N PRO A 334 3.62 -8.19 -2.81
CA PRO A 334 3.47 -9.49 -3.45
C PRO A 334 2.11 -10.11 -3.12
N HIS A 335 1.49 -10.80 -4.08
CA HIS A 335 0.14 -11.36 -3.92
C HIS A 335 0.04 -12.42 -2.82
N GLN A 336 1.17 -13.01 -2.43
CA GLN A 336 1.27 -13.97 -1.33
C GLN A 336 1.12 -13.32 0.05
N LEU A 337 1.24 -11.99 0.16
CA LEU A 337 1.25 -11.26 1.43
C LEU A 337 0.09 -10.28 1.51
N THR A 338 -0.47 -10.13 2.71
CA THR A 338 -1.32 -9.00 3.08
C THR A 338 -0.53 -7.98 3.91
N LEU A 339 -1.04 -6.74 4.03
CA LEU A 339 -0.39 -5.73 4.89
C LEU A 339 -0.26 -6.20 6.35
N ALA A 340 -1.20 -7.02 6.83
CA ALA A 340 -1.17 -7.58 8.17
C ALA A 340 -0.06 -8.62 8.36
N ASP A 341 0.37 -9.27 7.28
CA ASP A 341 1.42 -10.30 7.33
C ASP A 341 2.81 -9.70 7.44
N LEU A 342 3.01 -8.45 6.96
CA LEU A 342 4.30 -7.74 7.03
C LEU A 342 4.86 -7.60 8.46
N LYS A 343 3.99 -7.57 9.47
CA LYS A 343 4.37 -7.45 10.88
C LYS A 343 4.62 -8.81 11.56
N LYS A 344 4.48 -9.90 10.83
CA LYS A 344 4.66 -11.29 11.32
C LYS A 344 5.86 -11.92 10.63
N ASP A 345 6.25 -13.10 11.10
CA ASP A 345 7.23 -13.92 10.38
C ASP A 345 6.64 -14.37 9.04
N HIS A 346 7.35 -14.09 7.95
CA HIS A 346 6.96 -14.48 6.60
C HIS A 346 8.19 -14.77 5.74
N GLU A 347 8.00 -15.55 4.67
CA GLU A 347 9.04 -15.76 3.67
C GLU A 347 9.34 -14.46 2.90
N SER A 348 10.58 -14.31 2.43
CA SER A 348 11.00 -13.15 1.65
C SER A 348 10.64 -13.33 0.18
N PHE A 349 9.81 -12.43 -0.36
CA PHE A 349 9.41 -12.40 -1.76
C PHE A 349 9.92 -11.12 -2.45
N PRO A 350 11.22 -11.05 -2.84
CA PRO A 350 11.78 -9.87 -3.48
C PRO A 350 11.20 -9.65 -4.88
N ALA A 351 10.74 -8.43 -5.17
CA ALA A 351 10.26 -8.07 -6.51
C ALA A 351 11.40 -8.04 -7.54
N ASN A 352 12.63 -7.75 -7.08
CA ASN A 352 13.84 -7.77 -7.88
C ASN A 352 14.89 -8.70 -7.22
N PRO A 353 14.81 -10.03 -7.42
CA PRO A 353 15.70 -11.01 -6.78
C PRO A 353 17.20 -10.79 -7.07
N LEU A 354 17.56 -10.42 -8.31
CA LEU A 354 18.95 -10.14 -8.72
C LEU A 354 19.48 -8.80 -8.22
N ILE A 355 18.60 -7.91 -7.72
CA ILE A 355 19.01 -6.72 -6.95
C ILE A 355 19.14 -7.06 -5.47
N ALA A 356 18.20 -7.84 -4.93
CA ALA A 356 18.16 -8.24 -3.53
C ALA A 356 19.39 -9.08 -3.13
N GLU A 357 19.84 -10.00 -3.98
CA GLU A 357 20.99 -10.86 -3.65
C GLU A 357 22.30 -10.06 -3.44
N PRO A 358 22.70 -9.14 -4.34
CA PRO A 358 23.84 -8.25 -4.08
C PRO A 358 23.63 -7.34 -2.87
N LEU A 359 22.43 -6.82 -2.62
CA LEU A 359 22.15 -6.08 -1.38
C LEU A 359 22.36 -6.93 -0.12
N PHE A 360 21.97 -8.21 -0.14
CA PHE A 360 22.20 -9.15 0.95
C PHE A 360 23.70 -9.39 1.17
N TYR A 361 24.45 -9.67 0.11
CA TYR A 361 25.89 -9.87 0.19
C TYR A 361 26.62 -8.65 0.72
N ALA A 362 26.26 -7.45 0.22
CA ALA A 362 26.80 -6.18 0.72
C ALA A 362 26.26 -5.81 2.12
N GLY A 363 25.37 -6.60 2.71
CA GLY A 363 24.81 -6.46 4.05
C GLY A 363 23.94 -5.22 4.23
N TYR A 364 23.09 -4.94 3.25
CA TYR A 364 22.01 -3.95 3.28
C TYR A 364 20.66 -4.56 3.67
N ILE A 365 20.46 -5.86 3.41
CA ILE A 365 19.25 -6.61 3.78
C ILE A 365 19.58 -7.95 4.43
N GLU A 366 18.60 -8.52 5.13
CA GLU A 366 18.55 -9.91 5.56
C GLU A 366 17.59 -10.74 4.69
N ARG A 367 17.76 -12.07 4.61
CA ARG A 367 16.92 -12.96 3.79
C ARG A 367 15.84 -13.73 4.56
N LEU A 368 15.80 -13.60 5.88
CA LEU A 368 14.90 -14.38 6.74
C LEU A 368 13.52 -13.75 6.94
N GLY A 369 13.20 -12.65 6.24
CA GLY A 369 11.93 -11.93 6.42
C GLY A 369 11.82 -11.17 7.74
N THR A 370 12.91 -11.08 8.51
CA THR A 370 12.91 -10.42 9.84
C THR A 370 13.02 -8.91 9.79
N GLY A 371 13.35 -8.33 8.63
CA GLY A 371 13.65 -6.90 8.50
C GLY A 371 12.53 -5.97 8.96
N ILE A 372 11.28 -6.21 8.52
CA ILE A 372 10.13 -5.41 8.98
C ILE A 372 9.82 -5.65 10.47
N PRO A 373 9.74 -6.90 10.97
CA PRO A 373 9.62 -7.15 12.41
C PRO A 373 10.70 -6.45 13.26
N ASP A 374 11.96 -6.48 12.82
CA ASP A 374 13.08 -5.82 13.48
C ASP A 374 12.93 -4.29 13.45
N MET A 375 12.48 -3.72 12.32
CA MET A 375 12.16 -2.31 12.22
C MET A 375 11.06 -1.89 13.21
N VAL A 376 9.98 -2.65 13.31
CA VAL A 376 8.89 -2.42 14.28
C VAL A 376 9.43 -2.45 15.71
N LYS A 377 10.18 -3.50 16.05
CA LYS A 377 10.80 -3.67 17.38
C LYS A 377 11.74 -2.51 17.71
N ASN A 378 12.55 -2.05 16.75
CA ASN A 378 13.47 -0.94 16.94
C ASN A 378 12.74 0.38 17.20
N CYS A 379 11.66 0.68 16.45
CA CYS A 379 10.83 1.86 16.69
C CYS A 379 10.20 1.85 18.09
N ILE A 380 9.56 0.74 18.48
CA ILE A 380 8.94 0.59 19.82
C ILE A 380 10.00 0.75 20.92
N SER A 381 11.18 0.13 20.75
CA SER A 381 12.27 0.22 21.73
C SER A 381 12.85 1.63 21.87
N ALA A 382 12.72 2.47 20.84
CA ALA A 382 13.06 3.88 20.89
C ALA A 382 11.93 4.75 21.51
N GLY A 383 10.79 4.14 21.86
CA GLY A 383 9.59 4.80 22.37
C GLY A 383 8.82 5.55 21.28
N LEU A 384 8.91 5.10 20.02
CA LEU A 384 8.10 5.59 18.90
C LEU A 384 6.87 4.72 18.72
N GLU A 385 5.87 5.26 18.03
CA GLU A 385 4.74 4.48 17.53
C GLU A 385 5.21 3.44 16.51
N GLU A 386 4.45 2.36 16.37
CA GLU A 386 4.72 1.35 15.36
C GLU A 386 4.68 1.95 13.94
N PRO A 387 5.58 1.52 13.04
CA PRO A 387 5.46 1.83 11.63
C PRO A 387 4.10 1.43 11.04
N GLU A 388 3.60 2.26 10.14
CA GLU A 388 2.37 2.01 9.39
C GLU A 388 2.70 1.71 7.93
N PHE A 389 1.99 0.75 7.34
CA PHE A 389 2.13 0.35 5.95
C PHE A 389 0.79 0.42 5.24
N MET A 390 0.78 0.98 4.03
CA MET A 390 -0.42 1.14 3.22
C MET A 390 -0.17 0.72 1.79
N GLN A 391 -1.19 0.14 1.16
CA GLN A 391 -1.22 -0.20 -0.26
C GLN A 391 -2.41 0.51 -0.90
N GLU A 392 -2.15 1.65 -1.55
CA GLU A 392 -3.11 2.35 -2.40
C GLU A 392 -2.67 2.21 -3.86
N THR A 393 -2.59 3.31 -4.61
CA THR A 393 -1.98 3.36 -5.95
C THR A 393 -0.49 3.02 -5.91
N SER A 394 0.18 3.27 -4.79
CA SER A 394 1.58 2.92 -4.50
C SER A 394 1.70 2.34 -3.08
N PHE A 395 2.76 1.58 -2.84
CA PHE A 395 3.10 1.14 -1.48
C PHE A 395 3.71 2.30 -0.68
N ARG A 396 3.36 2.40 0.61
CA ARG A 396 3.87 3.45 1.49
C ARG A 396 4.19 2.92 2.88
N ALA A 397 5.37 3.27 3.38
CA ALA A 397 5.78 3.04 4.76
C ALA A 397 5.87 4.38 5.52
N ILE A 398 5.40 4.42 6.76
CA ILE A 398 5.39 5.61 7.62
C ILE A 398 6.13 5.30 8.91
N LEU A 399 7.15 6.11 9.23
CA LEU A 399 7.88 6.08 10.50
C LEU A 399 7.51 7.32 11.32
N TRP A 400 6.91 7.14 12.49
CA TRP A 400 6.47 8.25 13.33
C TRP A 400 7.63 8.89 14.11
N ARG A 401 7.57 10.22 14.29
CA ARG A 401 8.53 11.02 15.06
C ARG A 401 7.88 11.46 16.37
N LYS A 402 8.68 11.64 17.43
CA LYS A 402 8.20 12.26 18.67
C LYS A 402 7.95 13.75 18.44
N VAL A 403 6.71 14.21 18.63
CA VAL A 403 6.42 15.64 18.61
C VAL A 403 6.91 16.25 19.92
N LYS A 404 7.98 17.06 19.88
CA LYS A 404 8.40 17.86 21.04
C LYS A 404 7.32 18.90 21.34
N VAL A 405 6.67 18.77 22.49
CA VAL A 405 5.98 19.88 23.17
C VAL A 405 7.08 20.74 23.77
N THR A 406 7.32 21.92 23.19
CA THR A 406 8.28 22.87 23.76
C THR A 406 7.66 23.53 24.97
N ASP A 407 7.98 23.03 26.16
CA ASP A 407 7.76 23.72 27.42
C ASP A 407 8.71 24.90 27.52
N GLN A 408 8.17 26.13 27.46
CA GLN A 408 8.88 27.32 27.88
C GLN A 408 8.24 27.86 29.17
N VAL A 409 9.01 27.66 30.25
CA VAL A 409 9.16 28.50 31.44
C VAL A 409 7.92 28.69 32.32
N THR A 410 7.95 28.06 33.50
CA THR A 410 8.09 28.79 34.78
C THR A 410 8.62 27.83 35.84
N ASP A 411 9.87 28.05 36.25
CA ASP A 411 10.40 27.58 37.52
C ASP A 411 9.78 28.38 38.68
N GLN A 412 9.73 27.71 39.84
CA GLN A 412 9.42 28.19 41.20
C GLN A 412 7.94 28.26 41.60
N VAL A 413 7.53 27.38 42.52
CA VAL A 413 7.36 27.67 43.96
C VAL A 413 6.83 26.42 44.72
N THR A 414 7.66 25.94 45.67
CA THR A 414 7.44 25.21 46.95
C THR A 414 6.71 23.86 47.06
N ASP A 415 7.51 22.88 47.52
CA ASP A 415 7.40 22.05 48.75
C ASP A 415 6.13 21.27 49.16
N GLN A 416 6.36 19.95 49.26
CA GLN A 416 5.91 18.94 50.25
C GLN A 416 4.40 18.68 50.45
N VAL A 417 4.00 17.41 50.23
CA VAL A 417 3.44 16.44 51.22
C VAL A 417 2.63 15.32 50.51
N THR A 418 3.12 14.07 50.68
CA THR A 418 2.50 12.72 50.66
C THR A 418 1.41 12.27 49.67
N ASP A 419 1.68 11.10 49.09
CA ASP A 419 0.79 9.96 48.74
C ASP A 419 -0.72 10.22 48.56
N GLN A 420 -1.21 10.06 47.33
CA GLN A 420 -2.23 9.06 46.97
C GLN A 420 -2.51 9.04 45.46
N VAL A 421 -2.66 7.82 44.96
CA VAL A 421 -3.02 7.44 43.58
C VAL A 421 -4.34 8.09 43.17
N THR A 422 -4.37 8.80 42.04
CA THR A 422 -5.55 8.90 41.17
C THR A 422 -5.14 9.30 39.75
N ASP A 423 -5.60 8.52 38.78
CA ASP A 423 -5.45 8.74 37.35
C ASP A 423 -5.82 10.16 36.91
N GLN A 424 -4.89 10.85 36.25
CA GLN A 424 -5.21 11.99 35.39
C GLN A 424 -4.40 11.92 34.10
N VAL A 425 -5.02 11.33 33.09
CA VAL A 425 -4.75 11.65 31.69
C VAL A 425 -5.04 13.14 31.52
N THR A 426 -4.00 13.96 31.39
CA THR A 426 -4.15 15.37 31.01
C THR A 426 -4.33 15.43 29.50
N ASP A 427 -5.55 15.16 29.04
CA ASP A 427 -5.97 15.47 27.68
C ASP A 427 -5.83 16.99 27.48
N GLN A 428 -4.85 17.42 26.70
CA GLN A 428 -4.70 18.83 26.32
C GLN A 428 -5.97 19.29 25.60
N VAL A 429 -6.66 20.26 26.18
CA VAL A 429 -7.86 20.87 25.59
C VAL A 429 -7.43 21.70 24.38
N THR A 430 -7.86 21.33 23.19
CA THR A 430 -7.50 22.02 21.94
C THR A 430 -7.96 23.48 21.92
N ASP A 431 -7.28 24.33 21.15
CA ASP A 431 -7.65 25.75 21.00
C ASP A 431 -9.09 25.96 20.49
N GLN A 432 -9.62 25.00 19.72
CA GLN A 432 -11.02 25.02 19.28
C GLN A 432 -11.98 24.85 20.45
N VAL A 433 -11.70 23.87 21.34
CA VAL A 433 -12.52 23.64 22.53
C VAL A 433 -12.40 24.82 23.50
N GLN A 434 -11.21 25.39 23.69
CA GLN A 434 -11.05 26.59 24.55
C GLN A 434 -11.87 27.77 24.04
N ARG A 435 -11.88 28.02 22.72
CA ARG A 435 -12.73 29.05 22.08
C ARG A 435 -14.21 28.78 22.29
N LEU A 436 -14.66 27.52 22.15
CA LEU A 436 -16.04 27.13 22.43
C LEU A 436 -16.45 27.43 23.88
N ILE A 437 -15.61 27.03 24.83
CA ILE A 437 -15.88 27.20 26.25
C ILE A 437 -15.96 28.68 26.63
N LEU A 438 -15.11 29.54 26.06
CA LEU A 438 -15.09 30.98 26.34
C LEU A 438 -16.39 31.70 25.94
N VAL A 439 -17.07 31.26 24.88
CA VAL A 439 -18.28 31.91 24.36
C VAL A 439 -19.58 31.40 25.00
N MET A 440 -19.53 30.31 25.76
CA MET A 440 -20.72 29.70 26.39
C MET A 440 -21.07 30.38 27.72
N TYR A 441 -21.99 31.34 27.69
CA TYR A 441 -22.47 32.05 28.89
C TYR A 441 -23.88 31.60 29.36
N LYS A 442 -24.59 30.83 28.53
CA LYS A 442 -25.91 30.25 28.79
C LYS A 442 -26.06 28.94 28.02
N GLU A 443 -27.20 28.27 28.13
CA GLU A 443 -27.55 27.15 27.25
C GLU A 443 -27.76 27.68 25.82
N LEU A 444 -26.99 27.15 24.87
CA LEU A 444 -26.97 27.63 23.48
C LEU A 444 -27.20 26.46 22.53
N THR A 445 -27.94 26.72 21.46
CA THR A 445 -28.06 25.79 20.33
C THR A 445 -26.77 25.75 19.52
N ARG A 446 -26.60 24.68 18.73
CA ARG A 446 -25.47 24.58 17.81
C ARG A 446 -25.39 25.76 16.84
N GLN A 447 -26.52 26.22 16.32
CA GLN A 447 -26.58 27.35 15.38
C GLN A 447 -26.11 28.65 16.04
N GLU A 448 -26.56 28.92 17.27
CA GLU A 448 -26.10 30.09 18.03
C GLU A 448 -24.59 30.02 18.30
N LEU A 449 -24.06 28.85 18.68
CA LEU A 449 -22.61 28.68 18.90
C LEU A 449 -21.80 28.89 17.62
N MET A 450 -22.26 28.37 16.49
CA MET A 450 -21.62 28.61 15.20
C MET A 450 -21.66 30.08 14.80
N GLN A 451 -22.78 30.77 15.05
CA GLN A 451 -22.90 32.19 14.75
C GLN A 451 -21.96 33.05 15.60
N ILE A 452 -21.84 32.75 16.91
CA ILE A 452 -20.95 33.48 17.83
C ILE A 452 -19.47 33.25 17.47
N LEU A 453 -19.12 32.06 16.98
CA LEU A 453 -17.76 31.70 16.56
C LEU A 453 -17.49 31.95 15.07
N GLU A 454 -18.42 32.62 14.37
CA GLU A 454 -18.33 32.95 12.94
C GLU A 454 -18.04 31.74 12.01
N MET A 455 -18.57 30.58 12.38
CA MET A 455 -18.36 29.30 11.69
C MET A 455 -19.43 29.03 10.64
N LYS A 456 -19.01 28.72 9.40
CA LYS A 456 -19.93 28.46 8.26
C LYS A 456 -20.20 26.98 7.99
N HIS A 457 -19.31 26.08 8.42
CA HIS A 457 -19.39 24.65 8.09
C HIS A 457 -19.77 23.78 9.30
N ASN A 458 -20.95 23.15 9.24
CA ASN A 458 -21.56 22.44 10.38
C ASN A 458 -20.80 21.16 10.76
N GLN A 459 -20.39 20.36 9.78
CA GLN A 459 -19.68 19.10 10.05
C GLN A 459 -18.35 19.34 10.77
N THR A 460 -17.54 20.28 10.25
CA THR A 460 -16.25 20.66 10.85
C THR A 460 -16.42 21.26 12.25
N PHE A 461 -17.50 22.00 12.50
CA PHE A 461 -17.81 22.51 13.83
C PHE A 461 -18.10 21.38 14.83
N ARG A 462 -18.83 20.34 14.41
CA ARG A 462 -19.12 19.18 15.28
C ARG A 462 -17.85 18.40 15.61
N GLU A 463 -17.05 18.09 14.59
CA GLU A 463 -15.84 17.27 14.71
C GLU A 463 -14.75 17.94 15.54
N ASN A 464 -14.56 19.25 15.41
CA ASN A 464 -13.43 19.94 16.03
C ASN A 464 -13.78 20.71 17.32
N TYR A 465 -15.07 21.00 17.57
CA TYR A 465 -15.50 21.77 18.75
C TYR A 465 -16.41 20.95 19.65
N ILE A 466 -17.53 20.42 19.13
CA ILE A 466 -18.57 19.81 19.97
C ILE A 466 -18.17 18.41 20.46
N TYR A 467 -17.75 17.50 19.57
CA TYR A 467 -17.40 16.14 19.96
C TYR A 467 -16.19 16.07 20.89
N PRO A 468 -15.10 16.83 20.68
CA PRO A 468 -14.00 16.85 21.62
C PRO A 468 -14.40 17.42 22.98
N ALA A 469 -15.22 18.48 23.01
CA ALA A 469 -15.70 19.08 24.27
C ALA A 469 -16.64 18.15 25.06
N LEU A 470 -17.49 17.38 24.37
CA LEU A 470 -18.32 16.32 24.99
C LEU A 470 -17.46 15.16 25.49
N GLY A 471 -16.49 14.71 24.68
CA GLY A 471 -15.58 13.62 25.03
C GLY A 471 -14.75 13.92 26.28
N GLN A 472 -14.32 15.18 26.43
CA GLN A 472 -13.60 15.65 27.63
C GLN A 472 -14.51 16.03 28.80
N GLN A 473 -15.83 15.88 28.65
CA GLN A 473 -16.87 16.22 29.62
C GLN A 473 -16.86 17.70 30.05
N LEU A 474 -16.46 18.60 29.15
CA LEU A 474 -16.45 20.05 29.39
C LEU A 474 -17.82 20.69 29.12
N ILE A 475 -18.60 20.08 28.23
CA ILE A 475 -19.98 20.44 27.94
C ILE A 475 -20.89 19.21 28.03
N GLU A 476 -22.18 19.45 28.19
CA GLU A 476 -23.21 18.41 28.16
C GLU A 476 -24.42 18.82 27.32
N MET A 477 -25.17 17.81 26.87
CA MET A 477 -26.41 17.97 26.11
C MET A 477 -27.60 18.13 27.06
N THR A 478 -28.52 19.04 26.74
CA THR A 478 -29.77 19.23 27.51
C THR A 478 -30.83 18.13 27.27
N ILE A 479 -30.68 17.32 26.21
CA ILE A 479 -31.60 16.23 25.82
C ILE A 479 -30.77 15.01 25.40
N PRO A 480 -30.03 14.37 26.34
CA PRO A 480 -29.05 13.34 26.02
C PRO A 480 -29.65 12.11 25.33
N ASP A 481 -30.92 11.78 25.61
CA ASP A 481 -31.61 10.63 25.02
C ASP A 481 -31.99 10.84 23.54
N LYS A 482 -31.95 12.08 23.06
CA LYS A 482 -32.22 12.43 21.65
C LYS A 482 -31.19 13.44 21.12
N PRO A 483 -29.95 13.01 20.83
CA PRO A 483 -28.85 13.90 20.43
C PRO A 483 -29.08 14.71 19.15
N ASN A 484 -30.05 14.30 18.33
CA ASN A 484 -30.44 14.96 17.08
C ASN A 484 -31.75 15.77 17.20
N ASP A 485 -32.25 16.00 18.41
CA ASP A 485 -33.46 16.81 18.63
C ASP A 485 -33.25 18.23 18.08
N PRO A 486 -34.20 18.81 17.33
CA PRO A 486 -34.08 20.16 16.78
C PRO A 486 -33.94 21.24 17.88
N ASN A 487 -34.38 20.96 19.10
CA ASN A 487 -34.25 21.84 20.26
C ASN A 487 -33.01 21.54 21.12
N GLN A 488 -32.08 20.71 20.64
CA GLN A 488 -30.86 20.35 21.38
C GLN A 488 -30.00 21.59 21.68
N LYS A 489 -29.71 21.80 22.96
CA LYS A 489 -28.79 22.83 23.45
C LYS A 489 -27.60 22.21 24.17
N TYR A 490 -26.53 22.98 24.30
CA TYR A 490 -25.31 22.62 25.01
C TYR A 490 -25.09 23.58 26.16
N ARG A 491 -24.62 23.06 27.29
CA ARG A 491 -24.27 23.85 28.48
C ARG A 491 -22.95 23.37 29.09
N LEU A 492 -22.27 24.27 29.80
CA LEU A 492 -21.01 23.95 30.47
C LEU A 492 -21.26 23.05 31.69
N THR A 493 -20.46 21.99 31.82
CA THR A 493 -20.37 21.19 33.05
C THR A 493 -19.59 21.93 34.13
N ALA A 494 -19.49 21.37 35.34
CA ALA A 494 -18.62 21.94 36.39
C ALA A 494 -17.15 22.07 35.92
N LYS A 495 -16.65 21.04 35.22
CA LYS A 495 -15.30 21.00 34.62
C LYS A 495 -15.14 22.09 33.55
N GLY A 496 -16.15 22.27 32.68
CA GLY A 496 -16.16 23.34 31.68
C GLY A 496 -16.18 24.76 32.28
N LYS A 497 -16.93 24.98 33.36
CA LYS A 497 -16.98 26.27 34.07
C LYS A 497 -15.65 26.62 34.73
N GLN A 498 -14.98 25.64 35.33
CA GLN A 498 -13.66 25.82 35.92
C GLN A 498 -12.63 26.21 34.85
N LEU A 499 -12.64 25.51 33.72
CA LEU A 499 -11.78 25.86 32.58
C LEU A 499 -12.11 27.26 32.02
N GLN A 500 -13.40 27.61 31.91
CA GLN A 500 -13.80 28.95 31.44
C GLN A 500 -13.26 30.06 32.35
N LYS A 501 -13.26 29.84 33.68
CA LYS A 501 -12.71 30.79 34.64
C LYS A 501 -11.19 30.94 34.45
N GLN A 502 -10.46 29.84 34.34
CA GLN A 502 -9.01 29.84 34.09
C GLN A 502 -8.63 30.54 32.77
N LEU A 503 -9.43 30.35 31.72
CA LEU A 503 -9.20 31.00 30.42
C LEU A 503 -9.53 32.50 30.43
N LYS A 504 -10.48 32.95 31.25
CA LYS A 504 -10.81 34.38 31.42
C LYS A 504 -9.79 35.12 32.27
N GLU A 505 -9.13 34.45 33.20
CA GLU A 505 -8.07 35.03 34.06
C GLU A 505 -6.71 35.16 33.33
N LYS A 506 -6.53 34.48 32.19
CA LYS A 506 -5.34 34.56 31.32
C LYS A 506 -5.40 35.66 30.24
N LYS A 507 -6.50 36.41 30.15
CA LYS A 507 -6.68 37.58 29.26
C LYS A 507 -6.63 38.85 30.09
#